data_AF-A0A966WAB8-F1
#
_entry.id   AF-A0A966WAB8-F1
#
_cell.length_a   1.000
_cell.length_b   1.000
_cell.length_c   1.000
_cell.angle_alpha   90.00
_cell.angle_beta   90.00
_cell.angle_gamma   90.00
#
_symmetry.space_group_name_H-M   'P 1'
#
loop_
_entity.id
_entity.type
_entity.pdbx_description
1 polymer ?
#
loop_
_entity_poly.entity_id
_entity_poly.type
_entity_poly.pdbx_seq_one_letter_code
_entity_poly.pdbx_strand_id
1 'polypeptide(L)'
;SDCVLATRCETAKNMGASWDERRDPARSTALTSKPQARFDGSDRQARGRLMKVLAERSVRVRDVATVMQLRDDQARASRLLASLVRDGLVVQDDEWCRLP
;
A
#
# COMPACT_ATOMS: atom_id res chain seq x y z
N SER A 1 -23.02 16.92 18.60
CA SER A 1 -22.90 15.69 17.79
C SER A 1 -22.29 14.61 18.68
N ASP A 2 -23.00 13.51 18.89
CA ASP A 2 -22.59 12.47 19.84
C ASP A 2 -21.57 11.53 19.16
N CYS A 3 -20.31 11.60 19.60
CA CYS A 3 -19.22 10.81 19.02
C CYS A 3 -19.03 9.53 19.84
N VAL A 4 -19.25 8.37 19.22
CA VAL A 4 -19.20 7.05 19.89
C VAL A 4 -17.81 6.67 20.43
N LEU A 5 -16.77 7.41 20.03
CA LEU A 5 -15.40 7.24 20.53
C LEU A 5 -15.01 8.31 21.56
N ALA A 6 -15.90 9.23 21.94
CA ALA A 6 -15.57 10.38 22.80
C ALA A 6 -14.90 9.97 24.12
N THR A 7 -15.35 8.86 24.73
CA THR A 7 -14.80 8.34 25.99
C THR A 7 -13.38 7.77 25.85
N ARG A 8 -12.92 7.45 24.63
CA ARG A 8 -11.59 6.87 24.36
C ARG A 8 -10.75 7.66 23.34
N CYS A 9 -11.26 8.79 22.86
CA CYS A 9 -10.59 9.60 21.83
C CYS A 9 -9.41 10.35 22.45
N GLU A 10 -8.22 9.78 22.29
CA GLU A 10 -6.97 10.38 22.79
C GLU A 10 -6.73 11.78 22.19
N THR A 11 -7.11 11.97 20.93
CA THR A 11 -7.03 13.28 20.27
C THR A 11 -7.93 14.32 20.92
N ALA A 12 -9.17 13.98 21.28
CA ALA A 12 -10.08 14.91 21.94
C ALA A 12 -9.61 15.27 23.36
N LYS A 13 -8.99 14.32 24.08
CA LYS A 13 -8.34 14.59 25.38
C LYS A 13 -7.22 15.61 25.24
N ASN A 14 -6.42 15.52 24.17
CA ASN A 14 -5.23 16.35 23.98
C ASN A 14 -5.53 17.71 23.29
N MET A 15 -6.52 17.75 22.40
CA MET A 15 -6.80 18.90 21.53
C MET A 15 -8.17 19.56 21.78
N GLY A 16 -9.02 18.98 22.63
CA GLY A 16 -10.37 19.49 22.92
C GLY A 16 -11.46 18.93 21.99
N ALA A 17 -12.71 19.25 22.30
CA ALA A 17 -13.90 18.79 21.56
C ALA A 17 -14.20 19.62 20.28
N SER A 18 -13.48 20.72 20.09
CA SER A 18 -13.56 21.57 18.90
C SER A 18 -12.15 21.92 18.43
N TRP A 19 -12.00 22.10 17.12
CA TRP A 19 -10.71 22.40 16.52
C TRP A 19 -10.21 23.79 16.99
N ASP A 20 -9.00 23.83 17.56
CA ASP A 20 -8.29 25.06 17.96
C ASP A 20 -7.04 25.20 17.09
N GLU A 21 -7.05 26.18 16.20
CA GLU A 21 -5.96 26.45 15.27
C GLU A 21 -4.61 26.70 15.98
N ARG A 22 -4.62 27.19 17.22
CA ARG A 22 -3.41 27.45 18.00
C ARG A 22 -2.76 26.17 18.54
N ARG A 23 -3.54 25.09 18.66
CA ARG A 23 -3.08 23.76 19.11
C ARG A 23 -2.79 22.81 17.95
N ASP A 24 -2.96 23.25 16.71
CA ASP A 24 -2.69 22.42 15.55
C ASP A 24 -1.21 21.98 15.54
N PRO A 25 -0.92 20.68 15.70
CA PRO A 25 0.45 20.16 15.68
C PRO A 25 1.14 20.40 14.33
N ALA A 26 0.39 20.62 13.24
CA ALA A 26 0.97 20.97 11.95
C ALA A 26 1.67 22.34 11.97
N ARG A 27 1.32 23.27 12.89
CA ARG A 27 2.01 24.56 13.01
C ARG A 27 3.49 24.42 13.40
N SER A 28 3.85 23.42 14.20
CA SER A 28 5.24 23.21 14.65
C SER A 28 6.04 22.29 13.73
N THR A 29 5.37 21.46 12.92
CA THR A 29 6.04 20.49 12.01
C THR A 29 5.95 20.86 10.54
N ALA A 30 5.16 21.87 10.16
CA ALA A 30 5.10 22.37 8.79
C ALA A 30 6.54 22.68 8.31
N LEU A 31 6.92 22.10 7.16
CA LEU A 31 8.23 22.24 6.50
C LEU A 31 9.38 21.31 6.99
N THR A 32 9.13 20.35 7.89
CA THR A 32 10.19 19.40 8.34
C THR A 32 10.09 18.00 7.73
N SER A 33 9.15 17.75 6.82
CA SER A 33 8.98 16.44 6.19
C SER A 33 10.14 16.14 5.24
N LYS A 34 10.90 15.08 5.57
CA LYS A 34 11.84 14.42 4.64
C LYS A 34 11.11 14.03 3.34
N PRO A 35 11.82 13.90 2.20
CA PRO A 35 11.20 13.47 0.95
C PRO A 35 10.35 12.22 1.17
N GLN A 36 9.05 12.34 0.97
CA GLN A 36 8.14 11.22 1.08
C GLN A 36 8.54 10.19 0.02
N ALA A 37 8.68 8.93 0.42
CA ALA A 37 8.93 7.83 -0.51
C ALA A 37 7.90 7.87 -1.66
N ARG A 38 8.32 7.46 -2.87
CA ARG A 38 7.43 7.44 -4.05
C ARG A 38 6.13 6.75 -3.67
N PHE A 39 5.02 7.41 -4.00
CA PHE A 39 3.68 7.06 -3.55
C PHE A 39 3.37 5.56 -3.73
N ASP A 40 3.19 4.87 -2.59
CA ASP A 40 2.91 3.43 -2.47
C ASP A 40 1.66 3.01 -3.27
N GLY A 41 0.75 3.94 -3.59
CA GLY A 41 -0.42 3.66 -4.42
C GLY A 41 -0.08 3.03 -5.77
N SER A 42 1.07 3.34 -6.38
CA SER A 42 1.46 2.72 -7.66
C SER A 42 1.89 1.25 -7.48
N ASP A 43 2.62 0.93 -6.42
CA ASP A 43 3.06 -0.44 -6.09
C ASP A 43 1.90 -1.29 -5.53
N ARG A 44 1.11 -0.74 -4.61
CA ARG A 44 -0.12 -1.38 -4.10
C ARG A 44 -1.10 -1.71 -5.23
N GLN A 45 -1.31 -0.80 -6.17
CA GLN A 45 -2.16 -1.05 -7.33
C GLN A 45 -1.59 -2.15 -8.24
N ALA A 46 -0.28 -2.14 -8.51
CA ALA A 46 0.37 -3.16 -9.32
C ALA A 46 0.24 -4.56 -8.70
N ARG A 47 0.51 -4.70 -7.39
CA ARG A 47 0.27 -5.94 -6.64
C ARG A 47 -1.19 -6.38 -6.72
N GLY A 48 -2.12 -5.46 -6.47
CA GLY A 48 -3.56 -5.72 -6.52
C GLY A 48 -4.03 -6.23 -7.88
N ARG A 49 -3.49 -5.70 -8.98
CA ARG A 49 -3.78 -6.19 -10.34
C ARG A 49 -3.35 -7.64 -10.52
N LEU A 50 -2.14 -7.99 -10.08
CA LEU A 50 -1.69 -9.39 -10.14
C LEU A 50 -2.56 -10.30 -9.27
N MET A 51 -2.81 -9.92 -8.01
CA MET A 51 -3.65 -10.71 -7.08
C MET A 51 -5.05 -10.97 -7.66
N LYS A 52 -5.65 -9.96 -8.30
CA LYS A 52 -6.96 -10.10 -8.93
C LYS A 52 -6.95 -11.16 -10.04
N VAL A 53 -5.94 -11.16 -10.91
CA VAL A 53 -5.85 -12.16 -11.98
C VAL A 53 -5.53 -13.54 -11.41
N LEU A 54 -4.66 -13.63 -10.42
CA LEU A 54 -4.30 -14.90 -9.76
C LEU A 54 -5.48 -15.55 -9.03
N ALA A 55 -6.44 -14.76 -8.56
CA ALA A 55 -7.69 -15.27 -7.98
C ALA A 55 -8.58 -15.97 -9.03
N GLU A 56 -8.41 -15.67 -10.31
CA GLU A 56 -9.17 -16.27 -11.41
C GLU A 56 -8.38 -17.38 -12.11
N ARG A 57 -7.06 -17.23 -12.28
CA ARG A 57 -6.20 -18.18 -12.99
C ARG A 57 -4.71 -18.00 -12.68
N SER A 58 -3.91 -19.04 -12.91
CA SER A 58 -2.45 -18.94 -12.91
C SER A 58 -1.94 -18.00 -14.02
N VAL A 59 -0.84 -17.31 -13.76
CA VAL A 59 -0.20 -16.35 -14.67
C VAL A 59 1.22 -16.81 -14.97
N ARG A 60 1.64 -16.81 -16.24
CA ARG A 60 3.03 -17.11 -16.58
C ARG A 60 3.96 -16.05 -16.00
N VAL A 61 5.13 -16.44 -15.49
CA VAL A 61 6.13 -15.52 -14.92
C VAL A 61 6.47 -14.39 -15.91
N ARG A 62 6.65 -14.71 -17.20
CA ARG A 62 6.93 -13.72 -18.26
C ARG A 62 5.83 -12.67 -18.46
N ASP A 63 4.59 -12.98 -18.08
CA ASP A 63 3.43 -12.10 -18.27
C ASP A 63 3.15 -11.22 -17.04
N VAL A 64 3.86 -11.45 -15.92
CA VAL A 64 3.64 -10.74 -14.64
C VAL A 64 3.75 -9.22 -14.80
N ALA A 65 4.79 -8.74 -15.47
CA ALA A 65 4.96 -7.30 -15.67
C ALA A 65 3.84 -6.69 -16.52
N THR A 66 3.32 -7.43 -17.50
CA THR A 66 2.17 -7.01 -18.29
C THR A 66 0.91 -6.90 -17.43
N VAL A 67 0.63 -7.91 -16.61
CA VAL A 67 -0.52 -7.91 -15.69
C VAL A 67 -0.40 -6.77 -14.66
N MET A 68 0.80 -6.53 -14.13
CA MET A 68 1.08 -5.44 -13.21
C MET A 68 1.06 -4.06 -13.88
N GLN A 69 0.98 -3.97 -15.21
CA GLN A 69 1.11 -2.74 -16.01
C GLN A 69 2.47 -2.04 -15.83
N LEU A 70 3.54 -2.84 -15.77
CA LEU A 70 4.93 -2.41 -15.58
C LEU A 70 5.83 -2.93 -16.71
N ARG A 71 5.31 -2.96 -17.95
CA ARG A 71 6.02 -3.48 -19.14
C ARG A 71 7.41 -2.85 -19.33
N ASP A 72 7.48 -1.56 -19.03
CA ASP A 72 8.66 -0.72 -19.21
C ASP A 72 9.59 -0.73 -17.97
N ASP A 73 9.22 -1.45 -16.90
CA ASP A 73 9.99 -1.56 -15.65
C ASP A 73 9.92 -2.99 -15.07
N GLN A 74 10.58 -3.90 -15.77
CA GLN A 74 10.64 -5.32 -15.40
C GLN A 74 11.28 -5.54 -14.03
N ALA A 75 12.32 -4.77 -13.69
CA ALA A 75 13.00 -4.87 -12.40
C ALA A 75 12.05 -4.57 -11.23
N ARG A 76 11.16 -3.58 -11.39
CA ARG A 76 10.12 -3.30 -10.39
C ARG A 76 9.09 -4.41 -10.31
N ALA A 77 8.61 -4.94 -11.44
CA ALA A 77 7.66 -6.06 -11.45
C ALA A 77 8.24 -7.29 -10.71
N SER A 78 9.49 -7.66 -11.00
CA SER A 78 10.18 -8.76 -10.31
C SER A 78 10.31 -8.53 -8.80
N ARG A 79 10.64 -7.29 -8.38
CA ARG A 79 10.73 -6.94 -6.96
C ARG A 79 9.39 -7.07 -6.23
N LEU A 80 8.30 -6.63 -6.87
CA LEU A 80 6.95 -6.74 -6.31
C LEU A 80 6.49 -8.19 -6.24
N LEU A 81 6.75 -9.00 -7.28
CA LEU A 81 6.47 -10.44 -7.26
C LEU A 81 7.23 -11.13 -6.13
N ALA A 82 8.54 -10.87 -6.00
CA ALA A 82 9.34 -11.44 -4.92
C ALA A 82 8.81 -11.06 -3.53
N SER A 83 8.30 -9.83 -3.36
CA SER A 83 7.66 -9.43 -2.10
C SER A 83 6.39 -10.23 -1.82
N LEU A 84 5.55 -10.48 -2.83
CA LEU A 84 4.33 -11.28 -2.69
C LEU A 84 4.63 -12.74 -2.35
N VAL A 85 5.68 -13.32 -2.95
CA VAL A 85 6.14 -14.68 -2.65
C VAL A 85 6.66 -14.76 -1.22
N ARG A 86 7.50 -13.80 -0.80
CA ARG A 86 8.02 -13.72 0.57
C ARG A 86 6.91 -13.55 1.61
N ASP A 87 5.88 -12.77 1.29
CA ASP A 87 4.71 -12.56 2.14
C ASP A 87 3.80 -13.82 2.18
N GLY A 88 4.09 -14.86 1.39
CA GLY A 88 3.29 -16.10 1.32
C GLY A 88 1.97 -15.95 0.57
N LEU A 89 1.81 -14.86 -0.19
CA LEU A 89 0.57 -14.54 -0.92
C LEU A 89 0.52 -15.16 -2.32
N VAL A 90 1.68 -15.50 -2.87
CA VAL A 90 1.85 -16.08 -4.21
C VAL A 90 2.86 -17.21 -4.12
N VAL A 91 2.59 -18.32 -4.80
CA VAL A 91 3.58 -19.36 -5.09
C VAL A 91 4.05 -19.18 -6.52
N GLN A 92 5.37 -19.17 -6.70
CA GLN A 92 6.02 -19.12 -8.00
C GLN A 92 6.81 -20.41 -8.21
N ASP A 93 6.59 -21.06 -9.35
CA ASP A 93 7.47 -22.07 -9.93
C ASP A 93 8.21 -21.47 -11.16
N ASP A 94 8.98 -22.28 -11.88
CA ASP A 94 9.85 -21.78 -12.97
C ASP A 94 9.08 -21.06 -14.07
N GLU A 95 7.81 -21.42 -14.29
CA GLU A 95 7.01 -20.89 -15.39
C GLU A 95 5.75 -20.13 -14.96
N TRP A 96 5.22 -20.38 -13.77
CA TRP A 96 3.91 -19.93 -13.34
C TRP A 96 3.90 -19.31 -11.95
N CYS A 97 3.00 -18.35 -11.79
CA CYS A 97 2.57 -17.78 -10.53
C CYS A 97 1.12 -18.21 -10.27
N ARG A 98 0.82 -18.61 -9.04
CA ARG A 98 -0.53 -18.95 -8.57
C ARG A 98 -0.73 -18.51 -7.12
N LEU A 99 -1.97 -18.46 -6.66
CA LEU A 99 -2.22 -18.40 -5.22
C LEU A 99 -1.80 -19.73 -4.57
N PRO A 100 -1.38 -19.71 -3.28
CA PRO A 100 -0.97 -20.91 -2.55
C PRO A 100 -1.95 -22.08 -2.66
#